data_AF-A0A933HTB1-F1
#
_entry.id   AF-A0A933HTB1-F1
#
_cell.length_a   1.000
_cell.length_b   1.000
_cell.length_c   1.000
_cell.angle_alpha   90.00
_cell.angle_beta   90.00
_cell.angle_gamma   90.00
#
_symmetry.space_group_name_H-M   'P 1'
#
loop_
_entity.id
_entity.type
_entity.pdbx_description
1 polymer ?
#
loop_
_entity_poly.entity_id
_entity_poly.type
_entity_poly.pdbx_seq_one_letter_code
_entity_poly.pdbx_strand_id
1 'polypeptide(L)'
;MTPSQTFGREVGGQVGSFLFYGVGGRALAMGGAYYGISDDASAVYWNPAGLTLLQRKEVTLMQATLPTEAKMMFFSYAHPTKKGSVFGVGMTQMSASGFEKVDVVYDPDDLTQERTVSRAGSFDAKEQAMAFAWGKNITETLAFGLTLKQVTRALGGKSDNNKTLDVGMMKGMGPYYRVGFGIQNVFALRKGETDDRLPVVVRVGNSFRFFKDRLTIALDATKPMTGDVDVRFGGEY
;
A
#
# COMPACT_ATOMS: atom_id res chain seq x y z
N MET A 1 -10.36 15.20 -10.49
CA MET A 1 -10.03 13.81 -10.12
C MET A 1 -8.52 13.70 -10.15
N THR A 2 -7.89 13.26 -9.05
CA THR A 2 -6.44 13.04 -9.00
C THR A 2 -6.10 11.67 -9.62
N PRO A 3 -4.88 11.46 -10.15
CA PRO A 3 -4.47 10.17 -10.73
C PRO A 3 -4.70 8.97 -9.80
N SER A 4 -4.56 9.19 -8.49
CA SER A 4 -4.85 8.18 -7.44
C SER A 4 -6.31 7.70 -7.41
N GLN A 5 -7.27 8.54 -7.79
CA GLN A 5 -8.70 8.17 -7.83
C GLN A 5 -9.05 7.38 -9.09
N THR A 6 -8.34 7.60 -10.20
CA THR A 6 -8.56 6.87 -11.45
C THR A 6 -8.02 5.45 -11.34
N PHE A 7 -6.86 5.25 -10.70
CA PHE A 7 -6.30 3.92 -10.46
C PHE A 7 -7.15 3.09 -9.47
N GLY A 8 -7.67 3.73 -8.41
CA GLY A 8 -8.59 3.08 -7.46
C GLY A 8 -9.89 2.59 -8.10
N ARG A 9 -10.28 3.14 -9.26
CA ARG A 9 -11.50 2.77 -9.98
C ARG A 9 -11.35 1.48 -10.82
N GLU A 10 -10.15 1.16 -11.29
CA GLU A 10 -9.87 -0.06 -12.06
C GLU A 10 -9.56 -1.28 -11.16
N VAL A 11 -9.01 -1.02 -9.97
CA VAL A 11 -8.71 -2.04 -8.95
C VAL A 11 -9.82 -2.14 -7.89
N GLY A 12 -10.87 -1.33 -8.00
CA GLY A 12 -12.01 -1.31 -7.10
C GLY A 12 -12.70 -2.68 -7.05
N GLY A 13 -12.73 -3.30 -5.86
CA GLY A 13 -13.29 -4.64 -5.65
C GLY A 13 -12.26 -5.77 -5.60
N GLN A 14 -11.00 -5.53 -6.02
CA GLN A 14 -9.93 -6.52 -5.85
C GLN A 14 -9.41 -6.55 -4.41
N VAL A 15 -8.97 -7.73 -3.95
CA VAL A 15 -8.28 -7.87 -2.66
C VAL A 15 -7.07 -6.94 -2.62
N GLY A 16 -6.93 -6.18 -1.52
CA GLY A 16 -5.80 -5.30 -1.32
C GLY A 16 -5.88 -3.97 -2.09
N SER A 17 -7.02 -3.65 -2.71
CA SER A 17 -7.25 -2.35 -3.37
C SER A 17 -6.96 -1.15 -2.46
N PHE A 18 -7.25 -1.27 -1.16
CA PHE A 18 -6.93 -0.23 -0.17
C PHE A 18 -5.43 0.12 -0.07
N LEU A 19 -4.53 -0.80 -0.44
CA LEU A 19 -3.08 -0.58 -0.45
C LEU A 19 -2.61 0.31 -1.61
N PHE A 20 -3.50 0.75 -2.50
CA PHE A 20 -3.15 1.69 -3.56
C PHE A 20 -3.43 3.16 -3.20
N TYR A 21 -4.19 3.44 -2.14
CA TYR A 21 -4.45 4.80 -1.67
C TYR A 21 -3.17 5.51 -1.19
N GLY A 22 -2.23 4.76 -0.61
CA GLY A 22 -0.99 5.29 -0.06
C GLY A 22 -1.13 5.70 1.42
N VAL A 23 0.00 5.76 2.12
CA VAL A 23 0.06 6.11 3.55
C VAL A 23 1.20 7.09 3.81
N GLY A 24 1.10 7.84 4.91
CA GLY A 24 2.04 8.89 5.30
C GLY A 24 1.65 10.24 4.71
N GLY A 25 1.49 11.25 5.56
CA GLY A 25 1.10 12.61 5.11
C GLY A 25 2.08 13.20 4.10
N ARG A 26 3.39 13.02 4.32
CA ARG A 26 4.45 13.47 3.40
C ARG A 26 4.36 12.76 2.04
N ALA A 27 4.24 11.43 2.05
CA ALA A 27 4.08 10.66 0.82
C ALA A 27 2.82 11.06 0.02
N LEU A 28 1.71 11.33 0.71
CA LEU A 28 0.47 11.77 0.08
C LEU A 28 0.56 13.21 -0.45
N ALA A 29 1.26 14.12 0.26
CA ALA A 29 1.55 15.47 -0.22
C ALA A 29 2.42 15.45 -1.49
N MET A 30 3.30 14.45 -1.61
CA MET A 30 4.09 14.16 -2.82
C MET A 30 3.28 13.48 -3.93
N GLY A 31 1.94 13.49 -3.87
CA GLY A 31 1.09 12.83 -4.86
C GLY A 31 1.25 11.31 -4.90
N GLY A 32 1.85 10.71 -3.86
CA GLY A 32 2.20 9.29 -3.81
C GLY A 32 3.48 8.91 -4.54
N ALA A 33 4.26 9.88 -5.05
CA ALA A 33 5.61 9.66 -5.57
C ALA A 33 6.62 9.58 -4.41
N TYR A 34 6.71 8.41 -3.79
CA TYR A 34 7.47 8.20 -2.55
C TYR A 34 8.41 6.98 -2.56
N TYR A 35 8.31 6.10 -3.55
CA TYR A 35 9.05 4.84 -3.62
C TYR A 35 10.57 5.03 -3.75
N GLY A 36 11.00 6.07 -4.48
CA GLY A 36 12.42 6.41 -4.65
C GLY A 36 13.03 7.21 -3.49
N ILE A 37 12.19 7.83 -2.65
CA ILE A 37 12.62 8.72 -1.55
C ILE A 37 12.43 8.09 -0.17
N SER A 38 11.46 7.18 0.02
CA SER A 38 10.94 6.67 1.29
C SER A 38 11.98 6.53 2.41
N ASP A 39 12.21 7.62 3.15
CA ASP A 39 13.30 7.78 4.10
C ASP A 39 12.81 7.99 5.54
N ASP A 40 11.57 7.54 5.81
CA ASP A 40 10.94 7.52 7.13
C ASP A 40 10.33 6.14 7.46
N ALA A 41 9.69 6.01 8.64
CA ALA A 41 9.11 4.74 9.06
C ALA A 41 8.00 4.21 8.12
N SER A 42 7.42 5.05 7.27
CA SER A 42 6.44 4.60 6.26
C SER A 42 7.10 3.82 5.11
N ALA A 43 8.43 3.74 5.04
CA ALA A 43 9.17 2.86 4.13
C ALA A 43 8.78 1.37 4.28
N VAL A 44 8.26 0.96 5.44
CA VAL A 44 7.66 -0.38 5.64
C VAL A 44 6.52 -0.66 4.66
N TYR A 45 5.78 0.38 4.24
CA TYR A 45 4.70 0.29 3.27
C TYR A 45 5.19 0.56 1.83
N TRP A 46 6.05 1.56 1.66
CA TRP A 46 6.47 2.03 0.34
C TRP A 46 7.60 1.17 -0.25
N ASN A 47 8.82 1.27 0.29
CA ASN A 47 9.98 0.50 -0.18
C ASN A 47 10.86 0.11 1.02
N PRO A 48 10.96 -1.18 1.40
CA PRO A 48 11.74 -1.60 2.56
C PRO A 48 13.24 -1.32 2.42
N ALA A 49 13.77 -1.14 1.22
CA ALA A 49 15.17 -0.74 1.05
C ALA A 49 15.41 0.70 1.54
N GLY A 50 14.38 1.56 1.50
CA GLY A 50 14.45 2.92 2.04
C GLY A 50 14.58 2.98 3.55
N LEU A 51 14.24 1.89 4.27
CA LEU A 51 14.42 1.83 5.72
C LEU A 51 15.88 2.08 6.14
N THR A 52 16.84 1.75 5.28
CA THR A 52 18.27 1.92 5.60
C THR A 52 18.72 3.38 5.64
N LEU A 53 17.87 4.30 5.18
CA LEU A 53 18.10 5.74 5.26
C LEU A 53 17.81 6.29 6.67
N LEU A 54 17.08 5.55 7.51
CA LEU A 54 16.78 5.98 8.87
C LEU A 54 17.98 5.79 9.78
N GLN A 55 18.35 6.87 10.46
CA GLN A 55 19.45 6.89 11.44
C GLN A 55 18.97 6.71 12.89
N ARG A 56 17.68 6.91 13.14
CA ARG A 56 17.06 6.85 14.47
C ARG A 56 15.77 6.04 14.44
N LYS A 57 15.30 5.65 15.62
CA LYS A 57 14.00 5.01 15.78
C LYS A 57 12.91 6.02 15.41
N GLU A 58 11.95 5.61 14.60
CA GLU A 58 10.87 6.48 14.15
C GLU A 58 9.52 5.77 14.27
N VAL A 59 8.50 6.54 14.63
CA VAL A 59 7.10 6.12 14.65
C VAL A 59 6.33 7.05 13.72
N THR A 60 5.48 6.48 12.87
CA THR A 60 4.55 7.25 12.03
C THR A 60 3.14 6.79 12.30
N LEU A 61 2.24 7.75 12.45
CA LEU A 61 0.81 7.54 12.60
C LEU A 61 0.09 8.39 11.55
N MET A 62 -0.96 7.84 10.97
CA MET A 62 -1.83 8.56 10.06
C MET A 62 -3.27 8.08 10.24
N GLN A 63 -4.19 9.03 10.18
CA GLN A 63 -5.61 8.79 10.03
C GLN A 63 -6.11 9.66 8.89
N ALA A 64 -6.86 9.07 7.96
CA ALA A 64 -7.51 9.79 6.88
C ALA A 64 -8.97 9.33 6.74
N THR A 65 -9.83 10.29 6.44
CA THR A 65 -11.20 10.02 6.01
C THR A 65 -11.24 10.09 4.49
N LEU A 66 -11.62 8.99 3.86
CA LEU A 66 -11.76 8.86 2.41
C LEU A 66 -13.15 9.35 1.96
N PRO A 67 -13.31 9.69 0.67
CA PRO A 67 -14.64 9.87 0.09
C PRO A 67 -15.46 8.59 0.31
N THR A 68 -16.74 8.71 0.70
CA THR A 68 -17.66 7.64 1.21
C THR A 68 -17.56 7.29 2.70
N GLU A 69 -16.98 8.17 3.52
CA GLU A 69 -16.88 8.02 4.99
C GLU A 69 -16.02 6.82 5.46
N ALA A 70 -15.37 6.12 4.53
CA ALA A 70 -14.38 5.12 4.86
C ALA A 70 -13.21 5.76 5.63
N LYS A 71 -12.73 5.08 6.66
CA LYS A 71 -11.60 5.53 7.49
C LYS A 71 -10.38 4.67 7.20
N MET A 72 -9.25 5.33 6.98
CA MET A 72 -7.96 4.68 6.80
C MET A 72 -7.03 5.07 7.94
N MET A 73 -6.47 4.06 8.60
CA MET A 73 -5.51 4.19 9.69
C MET A 73 -4.20 3.56 9.27
N PHE A 74 -3.09 4.21 9.60
CA PHE A 74 -1.76 3.69 9.40
C PHE A 74 -0.90 3.92 10.64
N PHE A 75 -0.14 2.90 10.98
CA PHE A 75 0.89 2.93 12.01
C PHE A 75 2.14 2.25 11.46
N SER A 76 3.30 2.81 11.74
CA SER A 76 4.57 2.13 11.53
C SER A 76 5.59 2.50 12.60
N TYR A 77 6.48 1.55 12.86
CA TYR A 77 7.65 1.73 13.70
C TYR A 77 8.87 1.19 12.98
N ALA A 78 9.95 1.95 12.97
CA ALA A 78 11.23 1.55 12.41
C ALA A 78 12.34 1.62 13.47
N HIS A 79 13.21 0.61 13.47
CA HIS A 79 14.28 0.44 14.44
C HIS A 79 15.61 0.17 13.72
N PRO A 80 16.45 1.21 13.57
CA PRO A 80 17.80 1.03 13.04
C PRO A 80 18.71 0.28 14.01
N THR A 81 19.54 -0.60 13.45
CA THR A 81 20.55 -1.36 14.19
C THR A 81 21.96 -0.95 13.78
N LYS A 82 22.95 -1.24 14.62
CA LYS A 82 24.35 -0.77 14.46
C LYS A 82 25.05 -1.22 13.16
N LYS A 83 24.53 -2.23 12.45
CA LYS A 83 25.16 -2.81 11.24
C LYS A 83 24.50 -2.35 9.93
N GLY A 84 23.93 -1.14 9.90
CA GLY A 84 23.24 -0.61 8.71
C GLY A 84 22.02 -1.44 8.28
N SER A 85 21.46 -2.21 9.21
CA SER A 85 20.22 -2.96 9.03
C SER A 85 19.12 -2.30 9.83
N VAL A 86 17.90 -2.27 9.31
CA VAL A 86 16.77 -1.60 9.93
C VAL A 86 15.57 -2.54 9.88
N PHE A 87 14.95 -2.76 11.02
CA PHE A 87 13.70 -3.52 11.11
C PHE A 87 12.53 -2.54 11.17
N GLY A 88 11.42 -2.91 10.56
CA GLY A 88 10.20 -2.13 10.61
C GLY A 88 8.98 -3.00 10.79
N VAL A 89 7.98 -2.48 11.48
CA VAL A 89 6.66 -3.07 11.57
C VAL A 89 5.63 -2.01 11.17
N GLY A 90 4.56 -2.45 10.53
CA GLY A 90 3.52 -1.57 10.04
C GLY A 90 2.15 -2.21 10.10
N MET A 91 1.13 -1.37 10.26
CA MET A 91 -0.26 -1.77 10.14
C MET A 91 -0.99 -0.72 9.31
N THR A 92 -1.64 -1.15 8.25
CA THR A 92 -2.58 -0.34 7.47
C THR A 92 -3.96 -0.95 7.63
N GLN A 93 -4.96 -0.16 7.99
CA GLN A 93 -6.34 -0.61 8.14
C GLN A 93 -7.26 0.34 7.39
N MET A 94 -8.20 -0.22 6.63
CA MET A 94 -9.33 0.51 6.08
C MET A 94 -10.62 -0.09 6.63
N SER A 95 -11.53 0.76 7.08
CA SER A 95 -12.85 0.35 7.55
C SER A 95 -13.92 1.25 6.99
N ALA A 96 -14.98 0.66 6.48
CA ALA A 96 -16.19 1.34 6.04
C ALA A 96 -17.39 0.63 6.66
N SER A 97 -18.33 1.41 7.20
CA SER A 97 -19.47 0.92 7.96
C SER A 97 -20.78 1.45 7.40
N GLY A 98 -21.87 0.73 7.62
CA GLY A 98 -23.21 1.21 7.26
C GLY A 98 -23.66 0.87 5.83
N PHE A 99 -23.09 -0.16 5.20
CA PHE A 99 -23.62 -0.66 3.94
C PHE A 99 -24.95 -1.37 4.18
N GLU A 100 -26.00 -0.98 3.46
CA GLU A 100 -27.29 -1.69 3.51
C GLU A 100 -27.16 -3.07 2.84
N LYS A 101 -27.59 -4.12 3.55
CA LYS A 101 -27.74 -5.46 2.98
C LYS A 101 -29.14 -5.57 2.39
N VAL A 102 -29.23 -6.00 1.13
CA VAL A 102 -30.48 -6.30 0.45
C VAL A 102 -30.51 -7.79 0.09
N ASP A 103 -31.56 -8.49 0.51
CA ASP A 103 -31.85 -9.85 0.07
C ASP A 103 -32.92 -9.76 -1.04
N VAL A 104 -32.56 -10.26 -2.22
CA VAL A 104 -33.44 -10.32 -3.40
C VAL A 104 -33.91 -11.75 -3.57
N VAL A 105 -35.23 -11.95 -3.47
CA VAL A 105 -35.86 -13.25 -3.75
C VAL A 105 -36.37 -13.22 -5.19
N TYR A 106 -35.82 -14.09 -6.05
CA TYR A 106 -36.24 -14.25 -7.45
C TYR A 106 -37.41 -15.25 -7.56
N ASP A 107 -38.24 -15.08 -8.58
CA ASP A 107 -39.30 -16.05 -8.88
C ASP A 107 -38.71 -17.37 -9.42
N PRO A 108 -39.06 -18.54 -8.86
CA PRO A 108 -38.54 -19.83 -9.34
C PRO A 108 -38.92 -20.18 -10.78
N ASP A 109 -39.97 -19.57 -11.35
CA ASP A 109 -40.40 -19.81 -12.73
C ASP A 109 -39.81 -18.82 -13.74
N ASP A 110 -39.32 -17.66 -13.29
CA ASP A 110 -38.65 -16.65 -14.12
C ASP A 110 -37.60 -15.85 -13.32
N LEU A 111 -36.33 -16.24 -13.45
CA LEU A 111 -35.19 -15.61 -12.79
C LEU A 111 -34.93 -14.16 -13.24
N THR A 112 -35.68 -13.64 -14.22
CA THR A 112 -35.58 -12.24 -14.65
C THR A 112 -36.48 -11.29 -13.87
N GLN A 113 -37.40 -11.80 -13.03
CA GLN A 113 -38.29 -10.98 -12.20
C GLN A 113 -37.95 -11.10 -10.71
N GLU A 114 -37.66 -9.95 -10.10
CA GLU A 114 -37.45 -9.82 -8.66
C GLU A 114 -38.81 -9.86 -7.94
N ARG A 115 -39.03 -10.87 -7.10
CA ARG A 115 -40.33 -11.08 -6.43
C ARG A 115 -40.49 -10.17 -5.21
N THR A 116 -39.41 -9.99 -4.45
CA THR A 116 -39.35 -9.05 -3.30
C THR A 116 -37.91 -8.61 -3.05
N VAL A 117 -37.68 -7.30 -2.96
CA VAL A 117 -36.44 -6.72 -2.41
C VAL A 117 -36.68 -6.44 -0.92
N SER A 118 -35.97 -7.16 -0.05
CA SER A 118 -36.10 -7.00 1.40
C SER A 118 -34.79 -6.46 2.01
N ARG A 119 -34.89 -5.49 2.92
CA ARG A 119 -33.73 -4.99 3.68
C ARG A 119 -33.33 -6.04 4.72
N ALA A 120 -32.12 -6.58 4.57
CA ALA A 120 -31.60 -7.69 5.36
C ALA A 120 -30.59 -7.24 6.44
N GLY A 121 -30.59 -5.95 6.81
CA GLY A 121 -29.72 -5.36 7.84
C GLY A 121 -28.60 -4.50 7.24
N SER A 122 -27.51 -4.32 7.99
CA SER A 122 -26.29 -3.65 7.52
C SER A 122 -25.08 -4.58 7.64
N PHE A 123 -24.05 -4.32 6.85
CA PHE A 123 -22.75 -4.96 7.02
C PHE A 123 -21.62 -3.93 7.03
N ASP A 124 -20.54 -4.30 7.71
CA ASP A 124 -19.30 -3.54 7.75
C ASP A 124 -18.24 -4.23 6.89
N ALA A 125 -17.38 -3.41 6.28
CA ALA A 125 -16.22 -3.86 5.53
C ALA A 125 -14.95 -3.43 6.28
N LYS A 126 -14.09 -4.40 6.61
CA LYS A 126 -12.80 -4.15 7.26
C LYS A 126 -11.69 -4.85 6.50
N GLU A 127 -10.69 -4.09 6.09
CA GLU A 127 -9.46 -4.58 5.47
C GLU A 127 -8.26 -4.16 6.31
N GLN A 128 -7.31 -5.06 6.49
CA GLN A 128 -6.13 -4.80 7.31
C GLN A 128 -4.90 -5.49 6.70
N ALA A 129 -3.79 -4.76 6.60
CA ALA A 129 -2.48 -5.29 6.25
C ALA A 129 -1.51 -5.06 7.41
N MET A 130 -0.98 -6.14 7.97
CA MET A 130 0.18 -6.09 8.86
C MET A 130 1.45 -6.32 8.04
N ALA A 131 2.51 -5.60 8.33
CA ALA A 131 3.76 -5.66 7.60
C ALA A 131 4.95 -5.79 8.56
N PHE A 132 5.87 -6.68 8.23
CA PHE A 132 7.16 -6.83 8.88
C PHE A 132 8.24 -6.64 7.82
N ALA A 133 9.01 -5.58 7.95
CA ALA A 133 10.02 -5.18 6.98
C ALA A 133 11.43 -5.28 7.57
N TRP A 134 12.38 -5.55 6.68
CA TRP A 134 13.80 -5.52 6.98
C TRP A 134 14.53 -4.89 5.81
N GLY A 135 15.34 -3.88 6.08
CA GLY A 135 16.23 -3.24 5.12
C GLY A 135 17.68 -3.39 5.53
N LYS A 136 18.60 -3.53 4.57
CA LYS A 136 20.04 -3.57 4.82
C LYS A 136 20.85 -2.92 3.70
N ASN A 137 21.82 -2.11 4.09
CA ASN A 137 22.84 -1.61 3.16
C ASN A 137 23.75 -2.76 2.73
N ILE A 138 23.80 -3.02 1.42
CA ILE A 138 24.70 -4.00 0.80
C ILE A 138 26.03 -3.34 0.45
N THR A 139 25.97 -2.09 -0.03
CA THR A 139 27.13 -1.22 -0.23
C THR A 139 26.80 0.18 0.32
N GLU A 140 27.74 1.12 0.24
CA GLU A 140 27.49 2.52 0.61
C GLU A 140 26.41 3.20 -0.24
N THR A 141 26.15 2.67 -1.45
CA THR A 141 25.19 3.25 -2.39
C THR A 141 24.00 2.33 -2.69
N LEU A 142 24.06 1.06 -2.33
CA LEU A 142 23.02 0.07 -2.64
C LEU A 142 22.43 -0.53 -1.36
N ALA A 143 21.11 -0.43 -1.24
CA ALA A 143 20.31 -1.03 -0.19
C ALA A 143 19.35 -2.07 -0.77
N PHE A 144 19.04 -3.07 0.04
CA PHE A 144 18.07 -4.11 -0.23
C PHE A 144 17.05 -4.16 0.91
N GLY A 145 15.82 -4.55 0.60
CA GLY A 145 14.78 -4.71 1.60
C GLY A 145 13.77 -5.79 1.26
N LEU A 146 13.18 -6.34 2.32
CA LEU A 146 12.12 -7.34 2.28
C LEU A 146 10.95 -6.87 3.13
N THR A 147 9.73 -7.23 2.76
CA THR A 147 8.55 -7.04 3.61
C THR A 147 7.63 -8.23 3.54
N LEU A 148 7.40 -8.89 4.66
CA LEU A 148 6.34 -9.87 4.82
C LEU A 148 5.05 -9.13 5.20
N LYS A 149 4.01 -9.27 4.39
CA LYS A 149 2.69 -8.69 4.65
C LYS A 149 1.66 -9.78 4.93
N GLN A 150 0.74 -9.53 5.84
CA GLN A 150 -0.46 -10.33 6.04
C GLN A 150 -1.68 -9.43 5.85
N VAL A 151 -2.46 -9.70 4.82
CA VAL A 151 -3.66 -8.97 4.42
C VAL A 151 -4.88 -9.78 4.79
N THR A 152 -5.67 -9.27 5.72
CA THR A 152 -6.94 -9.83 6.14
C THR A 152 -8.08 -8.96 5.64
N ARG A 153 -9.11 -9.57 5.07
CA ARG A 153 -10.35 -8.91 4.66
C ARG A 153 -11.54 -9.57 5.34
N ALA A 154 -12.36 -8.79 6.03
CA ALA A 154 -13.61 -9.21 6.62
C ALA A 154 -14.77 -8.44 5.97
N LEU A 155 -15.72 -9.17 5.38
CA LEU A 155 -16.86 -8.60 4.69
C LEU A 155 -18.09 -9.50 4.86
N GLY A 156 -19.18 -8.97 5.42
CA GLY A 156 -20.47 -9.68 5.51
C GLY A 156 -20.41 -11.06 6.19
N GLY A 157 -19.54 -11.23 7.20
CA GLY A 157 -19.37 -12.50 7.94
C GLY A 157 -18.33 -13.47 7.36
N LYS A 158 -17.76 -13.18 6.19
CA LYS A 158 -16.65 -13.95 5.61
C LYS A 158 -15.30 -13.29 5.88
N SER A 159 -14.27 -14.11 6.07
CA SER A 159 -12.90 -13.64 6.34
C SER A 159 -11.89 -14.35 5.44
N ASP A 160 -11.10 -13.56 4.71
CA ASP A 160 -10.00 -14.04 3.87
C ASP A 160 -8.66 -13.56 4.43
N ASN A 161 -7.64 -14.42 4.38
CA ASN A 161 -6.29 -14.08 4.81
C ASN A 161 -5.26 -14.43 3.72
N ASN A 162 -4.46 -13.43 3.35
CA ASN A 162 -3.43 -13.53 2.33
C ASN A 162 -2.09 -13.09 2.90
N LYS A 163 -1.08 -13.95 2.83
CA LYS A 163 0.29 -13.61 3.22
C LYS A 163 1.12 -13.38 1.97
N THR A 164 1.94 -12.34 1.97
CA THR A 164 2.71 -12.00 0.79
C THR A 164 4.07 -11.41 1.10
N LEU A 165 4.99 -11.48 0.14
CA LEU A 165 6.36 -10.98 0.27
C LEU A 165 6.62 -9.90 -0.78
N ASP A 166 7.14 -8.76 -0.32
CA ASP A 166 7.66 -7.70 -1.17
C ASP A 166 9.19 -7.69 -1.10
N VAL A 167 9.80 -7.34 -2.22
CA VAL A 167 11.24 -7.17 -2.36
C VAL A 167 11.52 -5.79 -2.94
N GLY A 168 12.44 -5.06 -2.31
CA GLY A 168 12.81 -3.71 -2.72
C GLY A 168 14.33 -3.55 -2.78
N MET A 169 14.76 -2.66 -3.65
CA MET A 169 16.12 -2.19 -3.80
C MET A 169 16.12 -0.68 -3.92
N MET A 170 17.20 -0.06 -3.47
CA MET A 170 17.38 1.37 -3.58
C MET A 170 18.87 1.68 -3.81
N LYS A 171 19.16 2.48 -4.83
CA LYS A 171 20.53 2.82 -5.23
C LYS A 171 20.71 4.33 -5.34
N GLY A 172 21.66 4.88 -4.58
CA GLY A 172 22.17 6.23 -4.75
C GLY A 172 23.12 6.30 -5.95
N MET A 173 22.93 7.28 -6.82
CA MET A 173 23.77 7.54 -7.99
C MET A 173 24.36 8.95 -7.85
N GLY A 174 25.37 9.06 -7.00
CA GLY A 174 25.93 10.33 -6.58
C GLY A 174 25.10 11.01 -5.48
N PRO A 175 25.38 12.30 -5.19
CA PRO A 175 24.75 13.01 -4.06
C PRO A 175 23.31 13.47 -4.35
N TYR A 176 22.93 13.61 -5.61
CA TYR A 176 21.67 14.24 -6.00
C TYR A 176 20.60 13.26 -6.47
N TYR A 177 20.98 12.09 -6.97
CA TYR A 177 20.04 11.18 -7.63
C TYR A 177 19.95 9.84 -6.91
N ARG A 178 18.73 9.34 -6.77
CA ARG A 178 18.45 8.01 -6.22
C ARG A 178 17.35 7.33 -7.03
N VAL A 179 17.50 6.03 -7.21
CA VAL A 179 16.52 5.17 -7.85
C VAL A 179 16.13 4.04 -6.90
N GLY A 180 14.84 3.75 -6.80
CA GLY A 180 14.26 2.60 -6.12
C GLY A 180 13.64 1.67 -7.15
N PHE A 181 13.81 0.36 -6.96
CA PHE A 181 13.14 -0.66 -7.75
C PHE A 181 12.58 -1.71 -6.80
N GLY A 182 11.42 -2.27 -7.10
CA GLY A 182 11.02 -3.49 -6.43
C GLY A 182 9.74 -4.09 -6.97
N ILE A 183 9.46 -5.25 -6.41
CA ILE A 183 8.33 -6.08 -6.79
C ILE A 183 7.56 -6.38 -5.51
N GLN A 184 6.30 -5.97 -5.50
CA GLN A 184 5.38 -6.25 -4.42
C GLN A 184 4.53 -7.46 -4.78
N ASN A 185 4.15 -8.18 -3.74
CA ASN A 185 3.33 -9.37 -3.80
C ASN A 185 3.95 -10.54 -4.60
N VAL A 186 5.28 -10.70 -4.56
CA VAL A 186 6.06 -11.70 -5.33
C VAL A 186 5.59 -13.13 -5.07
N PHE A 187 5.20 -13.40 -3.83
CA PHE A 187 4.69 -14.68 -3.38
C PHE A 187 3.40 -14.46 -2.59
N ALA A 188 2.35 -15.24 -2.81
CA ALA A 188 1.09 -15.10 -2.08
C ALA A 188 0.61 -16.47 -1.56
N LEU A 189 0.66 -16.67 -0.24
CA LEU A 189 0.04 -17.82 0.43
C LEU A 189 -1.37 -17.44 0.88
N ARG A 190 -2.34 -18.27 0.53
CA ARG A 190 -3.77 -18.00 0.75
C ARG A 190 -4.38 -18.93 1.79
N LYS A 191 -5.32 -18.40 2.57
CA LYS A 191 -6.26 -19.16 3.39
C LYS A 191 -7.58 -18.38 3.49
N GLY A 192 -8.64 -18.84 2.84
CA GLY A 192 -9.94 -18.15 2.81
C GLY A 192 -10.94 -18.82 1.87
N GLU A 193 -12.19 -18.34 1.89
CA GLU A 193 -13.30 -18.89 1.11
C GLU A 193 -13.37 -18.34 -0.33
N THR A 194 -12.72 -17.21 -0.62
CA THR A 194 -12.79 -16.51 -1.92
C THR A 194 -11.52 -16.73 -2.76
N ASP A 195 -11.62 -16.81 -4.10
CA ASP A 195 -10.52 -17.09 -5.05
C ASP A 195 -9.62 -15.90 -5.43
N ASP A 196 -9.69 -14.81 -4.67
CA ASP A 196 -9.03 -13.56 -5.01
C ASP A 196 -7.51 -13.61 -4.76
N ARG A 197 -6.72 -13.13 -5.73
CA ARG A 197 -5.26 -13.01 -5.64
C ARG A 197 -4.83 -11.55 -5.56
N LEU A 198 -3.83 -11.28 -4.72
CA LEU A 198 -3.12 -10.01 -4.76
C LEU A 198 -2.33 -9.90 -6.07
N PRO A 199 -2.52 -8.85 -6.88
CA PRO A 199 -1.77 -8.70 -8.11
C PRO A 199 -0.30 -8.45 -7.80
N VAL A 200 0.60 -9.06 -8.57
CA VAL A 200 2.02 -8.72 -8.55
C VAL A 200 2.17 -7.29 -9.08
N VAL A 201 2.94 -6.46 -8.38
CA VAL A 201 3.13 -5.05 -8.75
C VAL A 201 4.61 -4.75 -8.88
N VAL A 202 5.03 -4.22 -10.02
CA VAL A 202 6.38 -3.70 -10.22
C VAL A 202 6.37 -2.20 -9.95
N ARG A 203 7.37 -1.72 -9.21
CA ARG A 203 7.55 -0.30 -8.89
C ARG A 203 8.94 0.17 -9.22
N VAL A 204 9.02 1.34 -9.83
CA VAL A 204 10.26 2.10 -10.05
C VAL A 204 10.04 3.50 -9.50
N GLY A 205 10.95 3.99 -8.68
CA GLY A 205 10.87 5.33 -8.13
C GLY A 205 12.18 6.07 -8.32
N ASN A 206 12.10 7.34 -8.71
CA ASN A 206 13.25 8.19 -8.98
C ASN A 206 13.13 9.41 -8.08
N SER A 207 14.24 9.85 -7.49
CA SER A 207 14.27 11.08 -6.71
C SER A 207 15.51 11.91 -7.01
N PHE A 208 15.32 13.21 -7.16
CA PHE A 208 16.36 14.21 -7.39
C PHE A 208 16.35 15.23 -6.25
N ARG A 209 17.49 15.42 -5.60
CA ARG A 209 17.69 16.36 -4.51
C ARG A 209 18.53 17.53 -4.99
N PHE A 210 18.02 18.74 -4.80
CA PHE A 210 18.65 19.99 -5.22
C PHE A 210 18.92 20.88 -4.00
N PHE A 211 19.81 21.85 -4.18
CA PHE A 211 20.09 22.91 -3.19
C PHE A 211 20.41 22.41 -1.77
N LYS A 212 21.19 21.32 -1.65
CA LYS A 212 21.50 20.65 -0.37
C LYS A 212 20.24 20.16 0.35
N ASP A 213 19.44 19.37 -0.36
CA ASP A 213 18.20 18.72 0.13
C ASP A 213 17.04 19.68 0.47
N ARG A 214 17.10 20.95 0.03
CA ARG A 214 16.00 21.92 0.19
C ARG A 214 14.91 21.79 -0.87
N LEU A 215 15.15 21.01 -1.92
CA LEU A 215 14.13 20.71 -2.91
C LEU A 215 14.34 19.27 -3.32
N THR A 216 13.34 18.44 -3.11
CA THR A 216 13.34 17.06 -3.60
C THR A 216 12.20 16.88 -4.59
N ILE A 217 12.52 16.37 -5.76
CA ILE A 217 11.56 16.02 -6.81
C ILE A 217 11.54 14.50 -6.94
N ALA A 218 10.35 13.90 -7.01
CA ALA A 218 10.17 12.47 -7.15
C ALA A 218 9.29 12.14 -8.36
N LEU A 219 9.64 11.05 -9.05
CA LEU A 219 8.87 10.47 -10.14
C LEU A 219 8.83 8.95 -9.97
N ASP A 220 7.63 8.42 -9.76
CA ASP A 220 7.39 6.99 -9.57
C ASP A 220 6.51 6.43 -10.68
N ALA A 221 6.80 5.21 -11.10
CA ALA A 221 5.99 4.40 -11.99
C ALA A 221 5.63 3.08 -11.29
N THR A 222 4.34 2.76 -11.25
CA THR A 222 3.79 1.55 -10.65
C THR A 222 3.01 0.79 -11.72
N LYS A 223 3.34 -0.48 -11.96
CA LYS A 223 2.66 -1.33 -12.94
C LYS A 223 2.20 -2.63 -12.28
N PRO A 224 0.91 -2.75 -11.95
CA PRO A 224 0.31 -4.02 -11.60
C PRO A 224 0.19 -4.92 -12.82
N MET A 225 0.37 -6.22 -12.66
CA MET A 225 0.24 -7.17 -13.78
C MET A 225 -1.18 -7.29 -14.32
N THR A 226 -2.17 -6.84 -13.56
CA THR A 226 -3.61 -6.90 -13.90
C THR A 226 -4.20 -5.55 -14.32
N GLY A 227 -3.42 -4.48 -14.37
CA GLY A 227 -3.92 -3.12 -14.64
C GLY A 227 -2.91 -2.24 -15.36
N ASP A 228 -3.22 -0.96 -15.53
CA ASP A 228 -2.38 -0.02 -16.27
C ASP A 228 -1.20 0.53 -15.48
N VAL A 229 -0.29 1.23 -16.18
CA VAL A 229 0.84 1.90 -15.54
C VAL A 229 0.32 3.17 -14.88
N ASP A 230 0.54 3.31 -13.58
CA ASP A 230 0.30 4.52 -12.81
C ASP A 230 1.62 5.30 -12.65
N VAL A 231 1.64 6.55 -13.12
CA VAL A 231 2.80 7.44 -13.00
C VAL A 231 2.46 8.57 -12.05
N ARG A 232 3.31 8.78 -11.06
CA ARG A 232 3.14 9.79 -10.01
C ARG A 232 4.35 10.71 -9.98
N PHE A 233 4.08 11.99 -9.79
CA PHE A 233 5.09 13.04 -9.64
C PHE A 233 4.81 13.83 -8.36
N GLY A 234 5.86 14.21 -7.65
CA GLY A 234 5.77 14.99 -6.42
C GLY A 234 7.01 15.84 -6.18
N GLY A 235 6.84 16.89 -5.38
CA GLY A 235 7.96 17.74 -4.95
C GLY A 235 7.75 18.25 -3.52
N GLU A 236 8.84 18.33 -2.77
CA GLU A 236 8.88 18.91 -1.42
C GLU A 236 10.03 19.92 -1.31
N TYR A 237 9.83 20.95 -0.49
CA TYR A 237 10.80 22.02 -0.24
C TYR A 237 10.82 22.44 1.23
#